data_AF-A0A1G6SLP6-F1
#
_entry.id   AF-A0A1G6SLP6-F1
#
_cell.length_a   1.000
_cell.length_b   1.000
_cell.length_c   1.000
_cell.angle_alpha   90.00
_cell.angle_beta   90.00
_cell.angle_gamma   90.00
#
_symmetry.space_group_name_H-M   'P 1'
#
loop_
_entity.id
_entity.type
_entity.pdbx_description
1 polymer ?
#
loop_
_entity_poly.entity_id
_entity_poly.type
_entity_poly.pdbx_seq_one_letter_code
_entity_poly.pdbx_strand_id
1 'polypeptide(L)'
;MGIFDYKGMDSTSSAALVNETLAVSMLGQTLGSGTTPAGAEDWRHVDPADMGIDPAWVDSSGFIKIKSPLTGWAETGPQVTITEKTDAAGNVIGLGVVFLGTNSLIDVLDYFQMNSGELHEYMEPVLALVRDYAQDAGLDGSDVMVTGYSLGGGYTNLMARYADTLADGFFADADYVGHASPLMYEEDDRVLNIGYENDVVFRAVGDHADIQTAIQAADPLLSNPDESYGSSTDNLVMFDDTYARADVMLAVDSILNLAGSWAAHLSGAATTGLTRIAESTYYEFTERDSVVVVSDLSDNLRGRTWVEDKKSPTSDHFGAPSFVVGSDFDDRLGDGAGTDWIDGGTGDDVIRVTTGMNRVDGGEGVDTLRIVGEAEDYQAFRLSGDRLAVISDDSVTIAENVEGVEFATYGKLGALRDLTRYSIQNDRLEDESFSFFGRGDEDLWFGSKTQGHDGNQLLRGNVVFAEGGNDLVMGTMGQDVLLGGEGADRLVGGTGADRLYGNENRDVLVASSDGDRLNGGHGDDVFLFNAGIKGTVTIEDFNAAANEADEIQIIGASVDAMLASAEADGGDTVLRHADLTIRLENVDRDALFDDLLMA
;
A
#
# COMPACT_ATOMS: atom_id res chain seq x y z
N MET A 1 -3.73 1.81 12.09
CA MET A 1 -4.15 0.61 11.34
C MET A 1 -3.27 0.64 10.11
N GLY A 2 -2.61 -0.46 9.77
CA GLY A 2 -1.68 -0.53 8.63
C GLY A 2 -2.13 -1.59 7.62
N ILE A 3 -1.49 -1.61 6.44
CA ILE A 3 -1.75 -2.57 5.36
C ILE A 3 -1.68 -4.05 5.79
N PHE A 4 -0.99 -4.35 6.89
CA PHE A 4 -0.86 -5.71 7.44
C PHE A 4 -1.74 -5.99 8.66
N ASP A 5 -2.76 -5.18 8.90
CA ASP A 5 -3.68 -5.37 10.02
C ASP A 5 -4.28 -6.78 10.04
N TYR A 6 -4.23 -7.41 11.22
CA TYR A 6 -4.59 -8.81 11.39
C TYR A 6 -5.21 -9.07 12.77
N LYS A 7 -6.40 -9.69 12.81
CA LYS A 7 -7.10 -10.14 14.04
C LYS A 7 -7.21 -9.09 15.17
N GLY A 8 -7.21 -7.80 14.83
CA GLY A 8 -7.24 -6.71 15.83
C GLY A 8 -5.96 -6.55 16.64
N MET A 9 -4.83 -7.10 16.17
CA MET A 9 -3.49 -6.71 16.64
C MET A 9 -3.27 -5.22 16.39
N ASP A 10 -2.38 -4.59 17.17
CA ASP A 10 -1.87 -3.27 16.78
C ASP A 10 -0.98 -3.39 15.53
N SER A 11 -0.90 -2.30 14.78
CA SER A 11 -0.14 -2.14 13.54
C SER A 11 1.30 -2.65 13.66
N THR A 12 1.99 -2.31 14.76
CA THR A 12 3.37 -2.75 15.04
C THR A 12 3.47 -4.27 15.18
N SER A 13 2.53 -4.89 15.90
CA SER A 13 2.49 -6.35 16.09
C SER A 13 2.14 -7.08 14.78
N SER A 14 1.20 -6.52 14.01
CA SER A 14 0.85 -7.00 12.67
C SER A 14 2.05 -6.98 11.72
N ALA A 15 2.76 -5.85 11.63
CA ALA A 15 3.98 -5.72 10.85
C ALA A 15 5.08 -6.70 11.28
N ALA A 16 5.27 -6.88 12.59
CA ALA A 16 6.22 -7.85 13.13
C ALA A 16 5.84 -9.30 12.76
N LEU A 17 4.56 -9.66 12.81
CA LEU A 17 4.06 -10.97 12.41
C LEU A 17 4.33 -11.25 10.93
N VAL A 18 4.13 -10.26 10.05
CA VAL A 18 4.42 -10.41 8.61
C VAL A 18 5.90 -10.67 8.35
N ASN A 19 6.77 -9.87 8.94
CA ASN A 19 8.22 -10.04 8.81
C ASN A 19 8.69 -11.39 9.39
N GLU A 20 8.17 -11.76 10.57
CA GLU A 20 8.50 -13.03 11.21
C GLU A 20 8.02 -14.23 10.38
N THR A 21 6.78 -14.21 9.88
CA THR A 21 6.23 -15.31 9.08
C THR A 21 6.93 -15.46 7.74
N LEU A 22 7.38 -14.37 7.10
CA LEU A 22 8.19 -14.44 5.89
C LEU A 22 9.58 -15.05 6.19
N ALA A 23 10.25 -14.58 7.25
CA ALA A 23 11.56 -15.09 7.66
C ALA A 23 11.51 -16.57 8.03
N VAL A 24 10.48 -16.98 8.78
CA VAL A 24 10.23 -18.38 9.16
C VAL A 24 9.86 -19.24 7.94
N SER A 25 9.11 -18.69 6.98
CA SER A 25 8.86 -19.35 5.69
C SER A 25 10.17 -19.64 4.94
N MET A 26 11.07 -18.65 4.88
CA MET A 26 12.38 -18.83 4.27
C MET A 26 13.26 -19.81 5.05
N LEU A 27 13.20 -19.80 6.39
CA LEU A 27 13.92 -20.77 7.21
C LEU A 27 13.47 -22.19 6.83
N GLY A 28 12.16 -22.38 6.64
CA GLY A 28 11.56 -23.62 6.16
C GLY A 28 12.24 -24.19 4.92
N GLN A 29 12.61 -23.34 3.95
CA GLN A 29 13.26 -23.76 2.70
C GLN A 29 14.73 -24.14 2.86
N THR A 30 15.35 -23.84 4.00
CA THR A 30 16.80 -23.98 4.24
C THR A 30 17.19 -25.19 5.09
N LEU A 31 16.27 -26.13 5.31
CA LEU A 31 16.54 -27.33 6.12
C LEU A 31 17.85 -28.03 5.69
N GLY A 32 18.77 -28.18 6.65
CA GLY A 32 20.06 -28.84 6.43
C GLY A 32 21.13 -28.00 5.71
N SER A 33 20.85 -26.76 5.31
CA SER A 33 21.86 -25.87 4.70
C SER A 33 22.80 -25.24 5.75
N GLY A 34 22.34 -25.12 7.00
CA GLY A 34 23.03 -24.39 8.06
C GLY A 34 22.92 -22.86 7.95
N THR A 35 22.03 -22.36 7.09
CA THR A 35 21.75 -20.92 6.95
C THR A 35 20.50 -20.55 7.75
N THR A 36 20.55 -19.45 8.49
CA THR A 36 19.39 -18.87 9.16
C THR A 36 19.08 -17.53 8.49
N PRO A 37 17.88 -17.33 7.92
CA PRO A 37 17.47 -16.03 7.39
C PRO A 37 17.45 -14.96 8.48
N ALA A 38 17.63 -13.70 8.07
CA ALA A 38 17.44 -12.57 8.97
C ALA A 38 15.99 -12.54 9.48
N GLY A 39 15.79 -12.26 10.77
CA GLY A 39 14.48 -12.27 11.42
C GLY A 39 14.02 -13.64 11.93
N ALA A 40 14.78 -14.71 11.64
CA ALA A 40 14.50 -16.07 12.12
C ALA A 40 15.56 -16.60 13.10
N GLU A 41 16.33 -15.73 13.75
CA GLU A 41 17.48 -16.10 14.60
C GLU A 41 17.07 -16.93 15.82
N ASP A 42 15.89 -16.67 16.38
CA ASP A 42 15.34 -17.37 17.54
C ASP A 42 14.53 -18.63 17.15
N TRP A 43 14.50 -18.95 15.85
CA TRP A 43 13.79 -20.09 15.28
C TRP A 43 14.73 -21.22 14.85
N ARG A 44 14.28 -22.46 15.00
CA ARG A 44 14.99 -23.64 14.49
C ARG A 44 14.03 -24.74 14.06
N HIS A 45 14.49 -25.62 13.18
CA HIS A 45 13.73 -26.80 12.80
C HIS A 45 13.60 -27.80 13.96
N VAL A 46 12.42 -28.39 14.10
CA VAL A 46 12.16 -29.54 14.96
C VAL A 46 12.41 -30.81 14.15
N ASP A 47 13.21 -31.75 14.67
CA ASP A 47 13.41 -33.04 14.02
C ASP A 47 12.07 -33.81 14.04
N PRO A 48 11.56 -34.30 12.89
CA PRO A 48 10.33 -35.09 12.85
C PRO A 48 10.32 -36.27 13.84
N ALA A 49 11.48 -36.86 14.14
CA ALA A 49 11.60 -37.94 15.11
C ALA A 49 11.27 -37.51 16.54
N ASP A 50 11.53 -36.25 16.91
CA ASP A 50 11.24 -35.71 18.24
C ASP A 50 9.73 -35.53 18.47
N MET A 51 8.96 -35.33 17.39
CA MET A 51 7.49 -35.32 17.39
C MET A 51 6.89 -36.73 17.24
N GLY A 52 7.71 -37.77 17.05
CA GLY A 52 7.23 -39.13 16.82
C GLY A 52 6.67 -39.39 15.43
N ILE A 53 7.00 -38.58 14.43
CA ILE A 53 6.57 -38.76 13.04
C ILE A 53 7.22 -40.01 12.43
N ASP A 54 6.42 -40.82 11.72
CA ASP A 54 6.93 -42.02 11.06
C ASP A 54 7.98 -41.64 10.00
N PRO A 55 9.21 -42.20 10.06
CA PRO A 55 10.25 -41.95 9.06
C PRO A 55 9.81 -42.25 7.61
N ALA A 56 8.79 -43.08 7.40
CA ALA A 56 8.22 -43.33 6.07
C ALA A 56 7.55 -42.07 5.46
N TRP A 57 7.12 -41.13 6.29
CA TRP A 57 6.48 -39.88 5.89
C TRP A 57 7.47 -38.74 5.70
N VAL A 58 8.73 -38.95 6.09
CA VAL A 58 9.81 -38.00 5.90
C VAL A 58 10.53 -38.30 4.58
N ASP A 59 10.96 -37.27 3.86
CA ASP A 59 11.77 -37.41 2.65
C ASP A 59 13.27 -37.51 2.97
N SER A 60 14.10 -37.61 1.93
CA SER A 60 15.55 -37.68 2.08
C SER A 60 16.24 -36.42 2.62
N SER A 61 15.54 -35.28 2.63
CA SER A 61 16.03 -33.98 3.14
C SER A 61 15.57 -33.69 4.57
N GLY A 62 14.61 -34.45 5.10
CA GLY A 62 14.06 -34.28 6.44
C GLY A 62 12.69 -33.60 6.47
N PHE A 63 12.08 -33.33 5.31
CA PHE A 63 10.75 -32.73 5.24
C PHE A 63 9.65 -33.77 5.39
N ILE A 64 8.53 -33.36 5.99
CA ILE A 64 7.34 -34.19 6.08
C ILE A 64 6.61 -34.07 4.75
N LYS A 65 6.45 -35.20 4.05
CA LYS A 65 5.81 -35.26 2.74
C LYS A 65 4.30 -35.07 2.89
N ILE A 66 3.75 -34.22 2.03
CA ILE A 66 2.31 -34.13 1.80
C ILE A 66 2.03 -34.85 0.49
N LYS A 67 1.02 -35.71 0.50
CA LYS A 67 0.66 -36.45 -0.70
C LYS A 67 -0.07 -35.53 -1.68
N SER A 68 0.56 -35.22 -2.81
CA SER A 68 -0.09 -34.52 -3.93
C SER A 68 -1.15 -35.42 -4.57
N PRO A 69 -2.33 -34.91 -4.94
CA PRO A 69 -3.31 -35.68 -5.68
C PRO A 69 -2.84 -36.03 -7.11
N LEU A 70 -1.86 -35.29 -7.67
CA LEU A 70 -1.26 -35.57 -8.99
C LEU A 70 -0.07 -36.51 -8.93
N THR A 71 0.89 -36.19 -8.06
CA THR A 71 2.22 -36.82 -8.08
C THR A 71 2.35 -37.89 -7.00
N GLY A 72 1.37 -37.99 -6.10
CA GLY A 72 1.35 -38.94 -5.01
C GLY A 72 2.41 -38.61 -3.96
N TRP A 73 3.12 -39.63 -3.48
CA TRP A 73 4.21 -39.49 -2.50
C TRP A 73 5.56 -39.17 -3.16
N ALA A 74 5.58 -38.24 -4.11
CA ALA A 74 6.83 -37.85 -4.74
C ALA A 74 7.80 -37.28 -3.68
N GLU A 75 9.09 -37.58 -3.81
CA GLU A 75 10.15 -36.99 -2.95
C GLU A 75 10.26 -35.47 -3.13
N THR A 76 9.72 -34.94 -4.22
CA THR A 76 9.75 -33.52 -4.61
C THR A 76 8.33 -32.99 -4.82
N GLY A 77 7.39 -33.43 -3.99
CA GLY A 77 6.01 -32.93 -3.99
C GLY A 77 5.81 -31.91 -2.85
N PRO A 78 4.55 -31.56 -2.53
CA PRO A 78 4.25 -30.63 -1.44
C PRO A 78 4.79 -31.16 -0.11
N GLN A 79 5.32 -30.25 0.70
CA GLN A 79 6.09 -30.57 1.91
C GLN A 79 5.76 -29.60 3.04
N VAL A 80 5.93 -30.06 4.28
CA VAL A 80 5.84 -29.24 5.49
C VAL A 80 7.02 -29.52 6.41
N THR A 81 7.48 -28.49 7.10
CA THR A 81 8.42 -28.59 8.22
C THR A 81 7.85 -27.88 9.43
N ILE A 82 8.32 -28.29 10.61
CA ILE A 82 7.93 -27.67 11.87
C ILE A 82 9.14 -26.95 12.43
N THR A 83 8.94 -25.70 12.80
CA THR A 83 9.93 -24.87 13.48
C THR A 83 9.47 -24.55 14.90
N GLU A 84 10.42 -24.28 15.77
CA GLU A 84 10.16 -23.84 17.15
C GLU A 84 10.90 -22.53 17.42
N LYS A 85 10.23 -21.63 18.13
CA LYS A 85 10.80 -20.39 18.67
C LYS A 85 11.26 -20.63 20.09
N THR A 86 12.46 -20.18 20.43
CA THR A 86 12.97 -20.33 21.81
C THR A 86 13.31 -18.99 22.46
N ASP A 87 13.05 -18.89 23.76
CA ASP A 87 13.55 -17.76 24.55
C ASP A 87 15.07 -17.86 24.81
N ALA A 88 15.65 -16.82 25.40
CA ALA A 88 17.08 -16.79 25.76
C ALA A 88 17.50 -17.88 26.77
N ALA A 89 16.55 -18.54 27.45
CA ALA A 89 16.80 -19.65 28.35
C ALA A 89 16.68 -21.03 27.65
N GLY A 90 16.27 -21.05 26.38
CA GLY A 90 16.07 -22.24 25.56
C GLY A 90 14.72 -22.92 25.77
N ASN A 91 13.76 -22.27 26.42
CA ASN A 91 12.39 -22.77 26.51
C ASN A 91 11.67 -22.51 25.19
N VAL A 92 10.85 -23.46 24.75
CA VAL A 92 10.01 -23.32 23.56
C VAL A 92 8.84 -22.39 23.90
N ILE A 93 8.66 -21.34 23.10
CA ILE A 93 7.66 -20.28 23.31
C ILE A 93 6.73 -20.08 22.12
N GLY A 94 6.90 -20.84 21.04
CA GLY A 94 6.04 -20.80 19.87
C GLY A 94 6.43 -21.86 18.85
N LEU A 95 5.51 -22.18 17.96
CA LEU A 95 5.73 -23.13 16.87
C LEU A 95 5.33 -22.55 15.51
N GLY A 96 6.03 -22.99 14.47
CA GLY A 96 5.75 -22.65 13.09
C GLY A 96 5.41 -23.92 12.31
N VAL A 97 4.21 -23.96 11.73
CA VAL A 97 3.84 -24.95 10.72
C VAL A 97 4.14 -24.34 9.36
N VAL A 98 5.24 -24.76 8.75
CA VAL A 98 5.78 -24.11 7.54
C VAL A 98 5.59 -24.99 6.33
N PHE A 99 4.65 -24.62 5.47
CA PHE A 99 4.46 -25.26 4.17
C PHE A 99 5.46 -24.72 3.15
N LEU A 100 6.05 -25.61 2.37
CA LEU A 100 7.06 -25.22 1.39
C LEU A 100 6.44 -24.83 0.05
N GLY A 101 7.08 -23.85 -0.58
CA GLY A 101 6.83 -23.50 -1.97
C GLY A 101 7.26 -24.60 -2.94
N THR A 102 7.04 -24.34 -4.23
CA THR A 102 7.41 -25.23 -5.32
C THR A 102 8.91 -25.50 -5.36
N ASN A 103 9.31 -26.77 -5.27
CA ASN A 103 10.70 -27.21 -5.50
C ASN A 103 10.86 -27.92 -6.86
N SER A 104 9.75 -28.08 -7.60
CA SER A 104 9.68 -28.74 -8.90
C SER A 104 8.64 -28.11 -9.81
N LEU A 105 8.94 -27.94 -11.11
CA LEU A 105 7.98 -27.42 -12.10
C LEU A 105 6.65 -28.19 -12.17
N ILE A 106 6.57 -29.40 -11.62
CA ILE A 106 5.34 -30.18 -11.56
C ILE A 106 4.36 -29.62 -10.50
N ASP A 107 4.85 -28.92 -9.47
CA ASP A 107 4.04 -28.44 -8.35
C ASP A 107 3.15 -27.26 -8.77
N VAL A 108 3.48 -26.59 -9.88
CA VAL A 108 2.59 -25.59 -10.51
C VAL A 108 1.26 -26.23 -10.92
N LEU A 109 1.22 -27.54 -11.20
CA LEU A 109 -0.04 -28.23 -11.46
C LEU A 109 -0.88 -28.44 -10.19
N ASP A 110 -0.25 -28.48 -9.01
CA ASP A 110 -0.97 -28.61 -7.74
C ASP A 110 -1.74 -27.33 -7.40
N TYR A 111 -1.32 -26.14 -7.88
CA TYR A 111 -2.11 -24.89 -7.76
C TYR A 111 -3.53 -25.09 -8.27
N PHE A 112 -3.67 -25.71 -9.43
CA PHE A 112 -4.94 -25.94 -10.08
C PHE A 112 -5.81 -27.02 -9.40
N GLN A 113 -5.31 -27.63 -8.33
CA GLN A 113 -6.07 -28.59 -7.52
C GLN A 113 -6.47 -28.04 -6.17
N MET A 114 -5.92 -26.89 -5.77
CA MET A 114 -6.18 -26.28 -4.46
C MET A 114 -7.66 -25.90 -4.29
N ASN A 115 -8.34 -25.44 -5.35
CA ASN A 115 -9.79 -25.15 -5.30
C ASN A 115 -10.66 -26.38 -4.99
N SER A 116 -10.13 -27.62 -5.07
CA SER A 116 -10.87 -28.79 -4.56
C SER A 116 -11.20 -28.65 -3.08
N GLY A 117 -10.40 -27.86 -2.36
CA GLY A 117 -10.53 -27.64 -0.93
C GLY A 117 -10.16 -28.86 -0.10
N GLU A 118 -9.70 -29.97 -0.70
CA GLU A 118 -9.42 -31.20 0.04
C GLU A 118 -8.04 -31.15 0.71
N LEU A 119 -8.03 -31.08 2.05
CA LEU A 119 -6.80 -31.38 2.81
C LEU A 119 -6.57 -32.89 2.84
N HIS A 120 -5.36 -33.34 2.51
CA HIS A 120 -5.08 -34.76 2.42
C HIS A 120 -5.23 -35.46 3.78
N GLU A 121 -5.83 -36.67 3.80
CA GLU A 121 -6.10 -37.48 5.03
C GLU A 121 -4.89 -37.76 5.95
N TYR A 122 -3.66 -37.54 5.47
CA TYR A 122 -2.43 -37.74 6.26
C TYR A 122 -1.99 -36.48 7.00
N MET A 123 -2.56 -35.31 6.66
CA MET A 123 -2.32 -34.06 7.37
C MET A 123 -2.85 -34.12 8.80
N GLU A 124 -4.03 -34.68 9.01
CA GLU A 124 -4.65 -34.77 10.34
C GLU A 124 -3.77 -35.55 11.34
N PRO A 125 -3.28 -36.79 11.04
CA PRO A 125 -2.34 -37.47 11.92
C PRO A 125 -1.04 -36.71 12.19
N VAL A 126 -0.49 -36.00 11.21
CA VAL A 126 0.75 -35.20 11.37
C VAL A 126 0.48 -34.02 12.30
N LEU A 127 -0.58 -33.26 12.03
CA LEU A 127 -0.95 -32.09 12.81
C LEU A 127 -1.38 -32.44 14.24
N ALA A 128 -1.96 -33.63 14.46
CA ALA A 128 -2.20 -34.15 15.81
C ALA A 128 -0.90 -34.38 16.59
N LEU A 129 0.17 -34.85 15.95
CA LEU A 129 1.49 -34.98 16.59
C LEU A 129 2.13 -33.61 16.86
N VAL A 130 1.95 -32.65 15.96
CA VAL A 130 2.40 -31.25 16.17
C VAL A 130 1.70 -30.63 17.37
N ARG A 131 0.38 -30.80 17.49
CA ARG A 131 -0.38 -30.40 18.69
C ARG A 131 0.19 -31.04 19.95
N ASP A 132 0.37 -32.36 19.95
CA ASP A 132 0.84 -33.08 21.14
C ASP A 132 2.23 -32.56 21.57
N TYR A 133 3.11 -32.28 20.61
CA TYR A 133 4.41 -31.64 20.83
C TYR A 133 4.27 -30.23 21.45
N ALA A 134 3.37 -29.40 20.91
CA ALA A 134 3.08 -28.07 21.45
C ALA A 134 2.60 -28.13 22.90
N GLN A 135 1.66 -29.03 23.19
CA GLN A 135 1.10 -29.21 24.53
C GLN A 135 2.13 -29.74 25.54
N ASP A 136 3.05 -30.60 25.10
CA ASP A 136 4.18 -31.06 25.92
C ASP A 136 5.15 -29.92 26.25
N ALA A 137 5.27 -28.92 25.38
CA ALA A 137 5.99 -27.67 25.64
C ALA A 137 5.19 -26.64 26.46
N GLY A 138 3.90 -26.90 26.72
CA GLY A 138 3.01 -26.02 27.46
C GLY A 138 2.38 -24.90 26.63
N LEU A 139 2.38 -25.05 25.30
CA LEU A 139 1.80 -24.12 24.34
C LEU A 139 0.35 -24.50 24.00
N ASP A 140 -0.43 -23.53 23.55
CA ASP A 140 -1.73 -23.73 22.93
C ASP A 140 -1.77 -23.24 21.47
N GLY A 141 -2.95 -23.26 20.85
CA GLY A 141 -3.13 -22.90 19.44
C GLY A 141 -2.70 -21.47 19.13
N SER A 142 -2.83 -20.55 20.08
CA SER A 142 -2.46 -19.13 19.90
C SER A 142 -0.95 -18.90 19.90
N ASP A 143 -0.15 -19.88 20.31
CA ASP A 143 1.31 -19.86 20.23
C ASP A 143 1.83 -20.45 18.90
N VAL A 144 0.93 -20.76 17.96
CA VAL A 144 1.26 -21.36 16.65
C VAL A 144 1.03 -20.36 15.54
N MET A 145 2.03 -20.22 14.66
CA MET A 145 1.86 -19.62 13.34
C MET A 145 1.88 -20.69 12.25
N VAL A 146 1.06 -20.49 11.22
CA VAL A 146 0.99 -21.29 10.00
C VAL A 146 1.33 -20.36 8.85
N THR A 147 2.38 -20.71 8.10
CA THR A 147 2.91 -19.87 7.03
C THR A 147 3.47 -20.70 5.88
N GLY A 148 3.65 -20.04 4.74
CA GLY A 148 4.32 -20.59 3.58
C GLY A 148 4.40 -19.55 2.46
N TYR A 149 5.38 -19.73 1.57
CA TYR A 149 5.53 -18.92 0.37
C TYR A 149 5.07 -19.71 -0.85
N SER A 150 4.41 -19.08 -1.82
CA SER A 150 4.00 -19.71 -3.08
C SER A 150 3.00 -20.86 -2.83
N LEU A 151 3.26 -22.08 -3.32
CA LEU A 151 2.51 -23.30 -2.97
C LEU A 151 2.25 -23.41 -1.46
N GLY A 152 3.21 -23.02 -0.63
CA GLY A 152 3.08 -23.05 0.82
C GLY A 152 2.04 -22.06 1.35
N GLY A 153 1.91 -20.88 0.74
CA GLY A 153 0.83 -19.94 1.04
C GLY A 153 -0.54 -20.54 0.72
N GLY A 154 -0.63 -21.28 -0.39
CA GLY A 154 -1.86 -22.00 -0.75
C GLY A 154 -2.24 -23.09 0.26
N TYR A 155 -1.27 -23.85 0.78
CA TYR A 155 -1.52 -24.82 1.85
C TYR A 155 -1.83 -24.16 3.20
N THR A 156 -1.32 -22.95 3.46
CA THR A 156 -1.68 -22.15 4.64
C THR A 156 -3.17 -21.82 4.63
N ASN A 157 -3.68 -21.33 3.49
CA ASN A 157 -5.11 -21.10 3.28
C ASN A 157 -5.93 -22.39 3.41
N LEU A 158 -5.45 -23.48 2.81
CA LEU A 158 -6.13 -24.78 2.88
C LEU A 158 -6.22 -25.30 4.33
N MET A 159 -5.17 -25.11 5.14
CA MET A 159 -5.18 -25.50 6.55
C MET A 159 -6.14 -24.62 7.37
N ALA A 160 -6.20 -23.31 7.08
CA ALA A 160 -7.10 -22.37 7.76
C ALA A 160 -8.57 -22.77 7.64
N ARG A 161 -8.99 -23.26 6.47
CA ARG A 161 -10.34 -23.79 6.20
C ARG A 161 -10.77 -24.90 7.16
N TYR A 162 -9.81 -25.66 7.69
CA TYR A 162 -10.09 -26.80 8.56
C TYR A 162 -9.66 -26.57 10.02
N ALA A 163 -9.17 -25.38 10.37
CA ALA A 163 -8.56 -25.09 11.67
C ALA A 163 -9.43 -25.49 12.87
N ASP A 164 -10.76 -25.29 12.77
CA ASP A 164 -11.73 -25.63 13.82
C ASP A 164 -11.92 -27.13 14.05
N THR A 165 -11.45 -27.96 13.12
CA THR A 165 -11.62 -29.41 13.13
C THR A 165 -10.31 -30.19 13.20
N LEU A 166 -9.22 -29.61 12.68
CA LEU A 166 -7.91 -30.26 12.65
C LEU A 166 -7.37 -30.45 14.06
N ALA A 167 -6.87 -31.65 14.34
CA ALA A 167 -6.28 -32.02 15.61
C ALA A 167 -7.16 -31.65 16.82
N ASP A 168 -8.46 -31.94 16.72
CA ASP A 168 -9.48 -31.58 17.72
C ASP A 168 -9.68 -30.06 17.91
N GLY A 169 -9.46 -29.27 16.87
CA GLY A 169 -9.66 -27.81 16.86
C GLY A 169 -8.50 -27.01 17.47
N PHE A 170 -7.34 -27.63 17.66
CA PHE A 170 -6.19 -26.99 18.30
C PHE A 170 -5.70 -25.75 17.55
N PHE A 171 -5.79 -25.75 16.22
CA PHE A 171 -5.27 -24.66 15.39
C PHE A 171 -6.27 -23.54 15.13
N ALA A 172 -7.47 -23.58 15.72
CA ALA A 172 -8.51 -22.56 15.49
C ALA A 172 -8.04 -21.13 15.80
N ASP A 173 -7.20 -20.98 16.84
CA ASP A 173 -6.68 -19.70 17.29
C ASP A 173 -5.27 -19.38 16.74
N ALA A 174 -4.69 -20.25 15.91
CA ALA A 174 -3.37 -20.06 15.31
C ALA A 174 -3.35 -18.89 14.32
N ASP A 175 -2.19 -18.27 14.14
CA ASP A 175 -2.01 -17.19 13.17
C ASP A 175 -1.70 -17.75 11.79
N TYR A 176 -2.44 -17.29 10.77
CA TYR A 176 -2.33 -17.76 9.39
C TYR A 176 -1.90 -16.62 8.48
N VAL A 177 -0.69 -16.70 7.95
CA VAL A 177 -0.15 -15.71 7.00
C VAL A 177 0.36 -16.43 5.75
N GLY A 178 -0.31 -16.22 4.62
CA GLY A 178 0.05 -16.81 3.34
C GLY A 178 0.84 -15.83 2.48
N HIS A 179 2.10 -16.15 2.13
CA HIS A 179 2.93 -15.30 1.27
C HIS A 179 2.87 -15.78 -0.18
N ALA A 180 2.65 -14.87 -1.13
CA ALA A 180 2.49 -15.15 -2.56
C ALA A 180 1.55 -16.33 -2.83
N SER A 181 0.46 -16.42 -2.06
CA SER A 181 -0.49 -17.54 -2.13
C SER A 181 -1.26 -17.51 -3.45
N PRO A 182 -1.37 -18.65 -4.18
CA PRO A 182 -2.27 -18.74 -5.33
C PRO A 182 -3.74 -18.92 -4.93
N LEU A 183 -4.02 -19.45 -3.74
CA LEU A 183 -5.37 -19.73 -3.21
C LEU A 183 -5.75 -18.67 -2.18
N MET A 184 -7.00 -18.19 -2.23
CA MET A 184 -7.56 -17.29 -1.22
C MET A 184 -8.61 -18.03 -0.38
N TYR A 185 -8.62 -17.77 0.92
CA TYR A 185 -9.66 -18.24 1.84
C TYR A 185 -10.32 -17.04 2.49
N GLU A 186 -11.55 -16.74 2.07
CA GLU A 186 -12.26 -15.49 2.38
C GLU A 186 -13.17 -15.56 3.61
N GLU A 187 -13.32 -16.74 4.21
CA GLU A 187 -14.20 -16.90 5.37
C GLU A 187 -13.48 -16.49 6.67
N ASP A 188 -14.23 -15.79 7.53
CA ASP A 188 -13.87 -15.45 8.93
C ASP A 188 -12.61 -14.58 9.14
N ASP A 189 -12.09 -13.88 8.11
CA ASP A 189 -10.89 -13.00 8.18
C ASP A 189 -9.69 -13.71 8.86
N ARG A 190 -9.60 -15.03 8.66
CA ARG A 190 -8.66 -15.90 9.39
C ARG A 190 -7.25 -15.82 8.84
N VAL A 191 -7.11 -15.58 7.54
CA VAL A 191 -5.83 -15.60 6.83
C VAL A 191 -5.50 -14.19 6.36
N LEU A 192 -4.25 -13.78 6.57
CA LEU A 192 -3.69 -12.62 5.89
C LEU A 192 -2.85 -13.11 4.70
N ASN A 193 -3.30 -12.81 3.49
CA ASN A 193 -2.61 -13.15 2.25
C ASN A 193 -1.81 -11.96 1.73
N ILE A 194 -0.49 -12.12 1.64
CA ILE A 194 0.40 -11.03 1.27
C ILE A 194 1.13 -11.41 0.00
N GLY A 195 1.12 -10.53 -0.98
CA GLY A 195 1.79 -10.74 -2.25
C GLY A 195 1.72 -9.50 -3.10
N TYR A 196 2.55 -9.47 -4.13
CA TYR A 196 2.57 -8.35 -5.06
C TYR A 196 1.56 -8.57 -6.19
N GLU A 197 0.84 -7.53 -6.62
CA GLU A 197 -0.11 -7.62 -7.74
C GLU A 197 0.55 -8.07 -9.05
N ASN A 198 1.83 -7.74 -9.22
CA ASN A 198 2.61 -8.13 -10.38
C ASN A 198 3.29 -9.49 -10.23
N ASP A 199 3.03 -10.22 -9.14
CA ASP A 199 3.36 -11.63 -8.97
C ASP A 199 2.28 -12.52 -9.59
N VAL A 200 2.59 -13.14 -10.73
CA VAL A 200 1.68 -14.03 -11.47
C VAL A 200 1.24 -15.30 -10.74
N VAL A 201 1.79 -15.62 -9.57
CA VAL A 201 1.34 -16.73 -8.72
C VAL A 201 0.34 -16.23 -7.68
N PHE A 202 0.52 -15.02 -7.15
CA PHE A 202 -0.35 -14.48 -6.13
C PHE A 202 -1.77 -14.35 -6.68
N ARG A 203 -2.79 -14.80 -5.94
CA ARG A 203 -4.22 -14.81 -6.35
C ARG A 203 -4.55 -15.65 -7.59
N ALA A 204 -3.60 -16.37 -8.18
CA ALA A 204 -3.76 -17.04 -9.48
C ALA A 204 -4.94 -18.02 -9.61
N VAL A 205 -5.41 -18.63 -8.51
CA VAL A 205 -6.60 -19.49 -8.49
C VAL A 205 -7.70 -19.03 -7.54
N GLY A 206 -7.51 -17.93 -6.82
CA GLY A 206 -8.54 -17.24 -6.04
C GLY A 206 -9.26 -18.08 -4.98
N ASP A 207 -10.46 -17.64 -4.61
CA ASP A 207 -11.44 -18.39 -3.77
C ASP A 207 -12.56 -19.01 -4.64
N HIS A 208 -12.19 -19.59 -5.78
CA HIS A 208 -13.18 -20.22 -6.65
C HIS A 208 -13.54 -21.64 -6.20
N ALA A 209 -14.79 -22.04 -6.43
CA ALA A 209 -15.31 -23.35 -6.04
C ALA A 209 -14.61 -24.55 -6.72
N ASP A 210 -14.05 -24.34 -7.91
CA ASP A 210 -13.26 -25.32 -8.64
C ASP A 210 -12.36 -24.64 -9.68
N ILE A 211 -11.40 -25.41 -10.20
CA ILE A 211 -10.46 -24.96 -11.22
C ILE A 211 -11.14 -24.51 -12.52
N GLN A 212 -12.28 -25.12 -12.88
CA GLN A 212 -12.97 -24.76 -14.10
C GLN A 212 -13.54 -23.35 -14.00
N THR A 213 -13.96 -22.95 -12.80
CA THR A 213 -14.44 -21.61 -12.47
C THR A 213 -13.27 -20.63 -12.38
N ALA A 214 -12.16 -21.03 -11.75
CA ALA A 214 -10.95 -20.22 -11.69
C ALA A 214 -10.38 -19.89 -13.08
N ILE A 215 -10.29 -20.87 -13.98
CA ILE A 215 -9.84 -20.63 -15.37
C ILE A 215 -10.81 -19.74 -16.15
N GLN A 216 -12.10 -19.74 -15.80
CA GLN A 216 -13.09 -18.85 -16.43
C GLN A 216 -13.05 -17.43 -15.89
N ALA A 217 -12.65 -17.25 -14.63
CA ALA A 217 -12.46 -15.95 -13.99
C ALA A 217 -11.12 -15.32 -14.37
N ALA A 218 -10.08 -16.13 -14.58
CA ALA A 218 -8.78 -15.67 -15.01
C ALA A 218 -8.82 -14.95 -16.36
N ASP A 219 -7.97 -13.94 -16.51
CA ASP A 219 -7.83 -13.17 -17.73
C ASP A 219 -7.26 -14.00 -18.91
N PRO A 220 -7.42 -13.53 -20.17
CA PRO A 220 -6.94 -14.25 -21.33
C PRO A 220 -5.45 -14.64 -21.21
N LEU A 221 -5.15 -15.93 -21.43
CA LEU A 221 -3.81 -16.55 -21.29
C LEU A 221 -3.41 -16.96 -19.87
N LEU A 222 -4.34 -17.01 -18.92
CA LEU A 222 -4.04 -17.26 -17.50
C LEU A 222 -3.05 -16.21 -16.97
N SER A 223 -3.26 -14.96 -17.37
CA SER A 223 -2.62 -13.81 -16.74
C SER A 223 -3.17 -13.64 -15.33
N ASN A 224 -2.38 -13.01 -14.47
CA ASN A 224 -2.78 -12.77 -13.10
C ASN A 224 -4.13 -12.03 -13.09
N PRO A 225 -5.21 -12.62 -12.55
CA PRO A 225 -6.42 -11.86 -12.34
C PRO A 225 -6.12 -10.85 -11.24
N ASP A 226 -6.19 -9.57 -11.56
CA ASP A 226 -6.13 -8.50 -10.56
C ASP A 226 -7.49 -8.39 -9.85
N GLU A 227 -7.94 -9.53 -9.32
CA GLU A 227 -9.21 -9.67 -8.62
C GLU A 227 -8.98 -9.38 -7.13
N SER A 228 -9.87 -8.57 -6.55
CA SER A 228 -9.76 -8.18 -5.15
C SER A 228 -10.34 -9.22 -4.20
N TYR A 229 -9.69 -9.43 -3.06
CA TYR A 229 -10.12 -10.34 -2.01
C TYR A 229 -9.93 -9.69 -0.63
N GLY A 230 -10.91 -9.85 0.25
CA GLY A 230 -10.86 -9.25 1.58
C GLY A 230 -9.75 -9.81 2.46
N SER A 231 -9.23 -11.01 2.17
CA SER A 231 -8.08 -11.59 2.88
C SER A 231 -6.71 -11.17 2.34
N SER A 232 -6.62 -10.46 1.20
CA SER A 232 -5.32 -10.13 0.58
C SER A 232 -4.95 -8.66 0.55
N THR A 233 -3.64 -8.39 0.42
CA THR A 233 -3.12 -7.08 0.03
C THR A 233 -3.15 -6.95 -1.49
N ASP A 234 -4.18 -6.32 -2.04
CA ASP A 234 -4.44 -6.42 -3.48
C ASP A 234 -3.57 -5.53 -4.36
N ASN A 235 -3.19 -4.35 -3.86
CA ASN A 235 -2.58 -3.25 -4.62
C ASN A 235 -1.11 -2.99 -4.23
N LEU A 236 -0.38 -4.05 -3.89
CA LEU A 236 1.03 -4.01 -3.51
C LEU A 236 1.91 -4.24 -4.76
N VAL A 237 2.70 -3.25 -5.19
CA VAL A 237 3.52 -3.32 -6.40
C VAL A 237 5.00 -3.50 -6.06
N MET A 238 5.62 -4.59 -6.56
CA MET A 238 7.07 -4.71 -6.58
C MET A 238 7.62 -3.98 -7.80
N PHE A 239 8.17 -2.77 -7.63
CA PHE A 239 8.68 -1.98 -8.75
C PHE A 239 10.10 -2.44 -9.15
N ASP A 240 10.16 -3.55 -9.85
CA ASP A 240 11.41 -4.18 -10.30
C ASP A 240 11.78 -3.81 -11.75
N ASP A 241 12.91 -4.36 -12.23
CA ASP A 241 13.39 -4.17 -13.59
C ASP A 241 12.39 -4.62 -14.69
N THR A 242 11.51 -5.57 -14.36
CA THR A 242 10.51 -6.17 -15.25
C THR A 242 9.30 -5.25 -15.34
N TYR A 243 8.73 -4.88 -14.19
CA TYR A 243 7.61 -3.96 -14.06
C TYR A 243 7.95 -2.61 -14.69
N ALA A 244 9.16 -2.08 -14.43
CA ALA A 244 9.67 -0.85 -15.03
C ALA A 244 9.60 -0.84 -16.56
N ARG A 245 9.68 -2.00 -17.23
CA ARG A 245 9.68 -2.15 -18.70
C ARG A 245 8.39 -2.77 -19.26
N ALA A 246 7.34 -2.91 -18.47
CA ALA A 246 6.09 -3.55 -18.86
C ALA A 246 5.43 -2.92 -20.12
N ASP A 247 5.66 -1.63 -20.36
CA ASP A 247 5.21 -0.89 -21.54
C ASP A 247 5.87 -1.38 -22.85
N VAL A 248 7.10 -1.89 -22.76
CA VAL A 248 7.87 -2.43 -23.90
C VAL A 248 7.78 -3.96 -23.98
N MET A 249 7.61 -4.65 -22.84
CA MET A 249 7.33 -6.09 -22.77
C MET A 249 5.85 -6.36 -23.04
N LEU A 250 5.41 -6.06 -24.27
CA LEU A 250 4.08 -6.39 -24.76
C LEU A 250 3.73 -7.88 -24.52
N ALA A 251 2.82 -8.10 -23.58
CA ALA A 251 1.77 -9.12 -23.60
C ALA A 251 2.17 -10.61 -23.52
N VAL A 252 2.63 -11.08 -22.35
CA VAL A 252 2.27 -12.39 -21.79
C VAL A 252 2.71 -12.48 -20.32
N ASP A 253 2.10 -11.67 -19.45
CA ASP A 253 2.08 -12.04 -18.04
C ASP A 253 1.17 -13.22 -17.88
N SER A 254 1.74 -14.33 -17.45
CA SER A 254 1.05 -15.60 -17.33
C SER A 254 1.85 -16.45 -16.38
N ILE A 255 1.14 -17.18 -15.54
CA ILE A 255 1.74 -18.21 -14.70
C ILE A 255 2.50 -19.26 -15.55
N LEU A 256 2.17 -19.40 -16.83
CA LEU A 256 2.85 -20.30 -17.77
C LEU A 256 4.18 -19.74 -18.33
N ASN A 257 4.44 -18.43 -18.18
CA ASN A 257 5.66 -17.77 -18.66
C ASN A 257 6.76 -17.71 -17.58
N LEU A 258 7.27 -18.89 -17.21
CA LEU A 258 8.25 -19.08 -16.15
C LEU A 258 9.56 -18.29 -16.32
N ALA A 259 9.91 -17.91 -17.55
CA ALA A 259 11.18 -17.24 -17.84
C ALA A 259 11.09 -15.71 -17.82
N GLY A 260 9.88 -15.14 -17.82
CA GLY A 260 9.66 -13.69 -17.97
C GLY A 260 8.79 -13.07 -16.89
N SER A 261 7.73 -13.74 -16.44
CA SER A 261 6.69 -13.12 -15.60
C SER A 261 6.78 -13.51 -14.12
N TRP A 262 7.71 -14.39 -13.76
CA TRP A 262 7.93 -14.84 -12.38
C TRP A 262 8.96 -13.99 -11.63
N ALA A 263 9.38 -12.85 -12.18
CA ALA A 263 10.42 -12.01 -11.57
C ALA A 263 10.02 -11.51 -10.18
N ALA A 264 8.79 -10.97 -10.05
CA ALA A 264 8.18 -10.61 -8.78
C ALA A 264 8.08 -11.80 -7.82
N HIS A 265 7.61 -12.95 -8.31
CA HIS A 265 7.50 -14.15 -7.51
C HIS A 265 8.83 -14.66 -6.94
N LEU A 266 9.89 -14.65 -7.74
CA LEU A 266 11.19 -15.20 -7.36
C LEU A 266 11.96 -14.24 -6.46
N SER A 267 11.82 -12.94 -6.69
CA SER A 267 12.53 -11.92 -5.93
C SER A 267 11.81 -11.62 -4.63
N GLY A 268 10.47 -11.59 -4.62
CA GLY A 268 9.64 -11.21 -3.47
C GLY A 268 9.98 -11.93 -2.16
N ALA A 269 10.36 -13.21 -2.23
CA ALA A 269 10.80 -14.00 -1.08
C ALA A 269 12.13 -13.53 -0.44
N ALA A 270 12.94 -12.77 -1.18
CA ALA A 270 14.29 -12.36 -0.82
C ALA A 270 14.48 -10.84 -0.76
N THR A 271 13.48 -10.05 -1.18
CA THR A 271 13.54 -8.59 -1.07
C THR A 271 13.28 -8.14 0.37
N THR A 272 13.68 -6.90 0.68
CA THR A 272 13.29 -6.21 1.92
C THR A 272 12.01 -5.39 1.76
N GLY A 273 11.26 -5.56 0.66
CA GLY A 273 10.15 -4.69 0.31
C GLY A 273 9.06 -4.62 1.38
N LEU A 274 8.58 -5.79 1.84
CA LEU A 274 7.56 -5.84 2.91
C LEU A 274 8.06 -5.25 4.23
N THR A 275 9.35 -5.42 4.55
CA THR A 275 9.95 -4.84 5.74
C THR A 275 10.01 -3.32 5.63
N ARG A 276 10.43 -2.76 4.49
CA ARG A 276 10.45 -1.31 4.26
C ARG A 276 9.05 -0.70 4.31
N ILE A 277 8.04 -1.38 3.79
CA ILE A 277 6.64 -0.95 3.93
C ILE A 277 6.23 -0.88 5.40
N ALA A 278 6.55 -1.91 6.17
CA ALA A 278 6.28 -1.97 7.61
C ALA A 278 7.05 -0.92 8.44
N GLU A 279 8.20 -0.45 7.95
CA GLU A 279 9.06 0.53 8.61
C GLU A 279 8.83 1.97 8.10
N SER A 280 7.99 2.16 7.08
CA SER A 280 7.74 3.46 6.47
C SER A 280 7.15 4.45 7.48
N THR A 281 7.56 5.72 7.37
CA THR A 281 6.99 6.83 8.16
C THR A 281 5.46 6.93 7.98
N TYR A 282 4.93 6.46 6.85
CA TYR A 282 3.51 6.54 6.50
C TYR A 282 2.71 5.25 6.72
N TYR A 283 3.29 4.21 7.34
CA TYR A 283 2.66 2.91 7.51
C TYR A 283 1.27 2.97 8.17
N GLU A 284 1.07 3.84 9.17
CA GLU A 284 -0.21 3.98 9.89
C GLU A 284 -1.35 4.62 9.09
N PHE A 285 -1.05 5.17 7.91
CA PHE A 285 -2.03 5.69 6.97
C PHE A 285 -2.38 4.68 5.87
N THR A 286 -1.72 3.53 5.86
CA THR A 286 -2.02 2.46 4.91
C THR A 286 -3.16 1.59 5.40
N GLU A 287 -3.96 1.11 4.47
CA GLU A 287 -4.99 0.10 4.67
C GLU A 287 -4.68 -1.13 3.82
N ARG A 288 -5.39 -2.23 4.06
CA ARG A 288 -5.13 -3.53 3.40
C ARG A 288 -5.08 -3.41 1.86
N ASP A 289 -5.91 -2.53 1.30
CA ASP A 289 -6.03 -2.31 -0.15
C ASP A 289 -5.43 -0.98 -0.62
N SER A 290 -4.63 -0.30 0.20
CA SER A 290 -3.89 0.88 -0.26
C SER A 290 -2.95 0.52 -1.40
N VAL A 291 -2.81 1.45 -2.36
CA VAL A 291 -1.81 1.33 -3.42
C VAL A 291 -0.44 1.58 -2.81
N VAL A 292 0.42 0.54 -2.78
CA VAL A 292 1.77 0.65 -2.24
C VAL A 292 2.78 0.22 -3.29
N VAL A 293 3.58 1.16 -3.78
CA VAL A 293 4.64 0.93 -4.77
C VAL A 293 6.00 0.92 -4.08
N VAL A 294 6.64 -0.25 -4.01
CA VAL A 294 7.93 -0.39 -3.34
C VAL A 294 9.08 -0.58 -4.34
N SER A 295 10.14 0.24 -4.21
CA SER A 295 11.33 0.17 -5.07
C SER A 295 12.05 -1.17 -4.92
N ASP A 296 12.25 -1.91 -6.02
CA ASP A 296 13.09 -3.11 -6.09
C ASP A 296 13.94 -3.12 -7.38
N LEU A 297 14.32 -1.93 -7.84
CA LEU A 297 15.09 -1.77 -9.07
C LEU A 297 16.52 -2.30 -8.91
N SER A 298 17.10 -2.80 -10.02
CA SER A 298 18.54 -3.04 -10.06
C SER A 298 19.33 -1.73 -10.13
N ASP A 299 20.60 -1.74 -9.70
CA ASP A 299 21.52 -0.59 -9.79
C ASP A 299 21.57 0.05 -11.19
N ASN A 300 21.36 -0.75 -12.24
CA ASN A 300 21.39 -0.28 -13.63
C ASN A 300 20.16 0.55 -14.01
N LEU A 301 19.00 0.31 -13.39
CA LEU A 301 17.78 1.08 -13.63
C LEU A 301 17.52 2.16 -12.59
N ARG A 302 17.84 1.92 -11.31
CA ARG A 302 17.53 2.82 -10.19
C ARG A 302 17.88 4.28 -10.48
N GLY A 303 19.11 4.54 -10.93
CA GLY A 303 19.57 5.91 -11.24
C GLY A 303 18.94 6.60 -12.45
N ARG A 304 18.02 5.96 -13.20
CA ARG A 304 17.41 6.53 -14.43
C ARG A 304 15.91 6.23 -14.62
N THR A 305 15.30 5.49 -13.72
CA THR A 305 13.89 5.10 -13.78
C THR A 305 13.20 5.70 -12.58
N TRP A 306 12.05 6.31 -12.77
CA TRP A 306 11.21 6.77 -11.66
C TRP A 306 10.38 5.60 -11.15
N VAL A 307 10.42 5.36 -9.84
CA VAL A 307 9.50 4.50 -9.11
C VAL A 307 8.30 5.36 -8.75
N GLU A 308 7.15 5.01 -9.32
CA GLU A 308 5.90 5.78 -9.25
C GLU A 308 4.75 4.82 -9.57
N ASP A 309 3.54 5.12 -9.11
CA ASP A 309 2.36 4.47 -9.67
C ASP A 309 2.23 4.86 -11.15
N LYS A 310 2.32 3.86 -12.03
CA LYS A 310 2.31 4.07 -13.46
C LYS A 310 1.26 3.21 -14.13
N LYS A 311 0.73 3.71 -15.23
CA LYS A 311 -0.18 2.95 -16.07
C LYS A 311 0.47 1.64 -16.54
N SER A 312 -0.05 0.51 -16.05
CA SER A 312 0.35 -0.84 -16.43
C SER A 312 -0.84 -1.63 -16.97
N PRO A 313 -0.64 -2.65 -17.82
CA PRO A 313 -1.69 -3.62 -18.14
C PRO A 313 -2.09 -4.52 -16.96
N THR A 314 -1.31 -4.54 -15.88
CA THR A 314 -1.45 -5.43 -14.71
C THR A 314 -1.91 -4.70 -13.46
N SER A 315 -2.34 -3.45 -13.60
CA SER A 315 -2.75 -2.56 -12.51
C SER A 315 -3.93 -1.74 -13.01
N ASP A 316 -4.95 -1.57 -12.19
CA ASP A 316 -6.12 -0.75 -12.48
C ASP A 316 -6.22 0.53 -11.63
N HIS A 317 -5.28 0.73 -10.70
CA HIS A 317 -5.29 1.82 -9.72
C HIS A 317 -4.56 3.10 -10.19
N PHE A 318 -4.12 3.18 -11.45
CA PHE A 318 -3.33 4.33 -11.95
C PHE A 318 -4.04 5.67 -11.71
N GLY A 319 -3.42 6.50 -10.86
CA GLY A 319 -3.91 7.84 -10.52
C GLY A 319 -4.75 7.91 -9.25
N ALA A 320 -4.94 6.78 -8.55
CA ALA A 320 -5.42 6.76 -7.18
C ALA A 320 -4.35 7.30 -6.22
N PRO A 321 -4.73 7.66 -4.98
CA PRO A 321 -3.77 7.95 -3.92
C PRO A 321 -2.80 6.79 -3.71
N SER A 322 -1.49 7.07 -3.56
CA SER A 322 -0.48 6.02 -3.48
C SER A 322 0.60 6.27 -2.44
N PHE A 323 1.17 5.17 -1.94
CA PHE A 323 2.33 5.15 -1.06
C PHE A 323 3.54 4.65 -1.86
N VAL A 324 4.55 5.49 -2.02
CA VAL A 324 5.78 5.17 -2.73
C VAL A 324 6.91 4.99 -1.73
N VAL A 325 7.44 3.77 -1.65
CA VAL A 325 8.47 3.39 -0.66
C VAL A 325 9.80 3.14 -1.35
N GLY A 326 10.77 4.00 -1.05
CA GLY A 326 12.17 3.94 -1.49
C GLY A 326 12.94 2.79 -0.84
N SER A 327 14.20 2.63 -1.24
CA SER A 327 15.10 1.55 -0.84
C SER A 327 16.23 2.07 0.06
N ASP A 328 17.23 1.23 0.32
CA ASP A 328 18.42 1.65 1.07
C ASP A 328 19.49 2.33 0.17
N PHE A 329 19.08 2.80 -1.00
CA PHE A 329 19.96 3.30 -2.06
C PHE A 329 19.39 4.53 -2.74
N ASP A 330 20.25 5.35 -3.34
CA ASP A 330 19.87 6.50 -4.17
C ASP A 330 18.77 6.16 -5.20
N ASP A 331 17.55 6.58 -4.90
CA ASP A 331 16.35 6.33 -5.66
C ASP A 331 15.89 7.55 -6.46
N ARG A 332 15.00 7.27 -7.41
CA ARG A 332 14.22 8.27 -8.12
C ARG A 332 12.77 7.94 -7.90
N LEU A 333 12.10 8.69 -7.03
CA LEU A 333 10.71 8.46 -6.65
C LEU A 333 9.82 9.53 -7.29
N GLY A 334 8.60 9.17 -7.66
CA GLY A 334 7.65 10.09 -8.31
C GLY A 334 6.24 9.93 -7.78
N ASP A 335 5.53 11.05 -7.73
CA ASP A 335 4.10 11.11 -7.43
C ASP A 335 3.22 10.61 -8.59
N GLY A 336 1.97 10.29 -8.24
CA GLY A 336 0.85 10.15 -9.15
C GLY A 336 0.19 11.51 -9.41
N ALA A 337 -1.09 11.48 -9.80
CA ALA A 337 -1.89 12.71 -9.97
C ALA A 337 -2.74 13.05 -8.73
N GLY A 338 -2.82 12.12 -7.77
CA GLY A 338 -3.70 12.17 -6.60
C GLY A 338 -3.00 12.64 -5.34
N THR A 339 -3.42 12.10 -4.20
CA THR A 339 -2.74 12.29 -2.92
C THR A 339 -1.64 11.24 -2.75
N ASP A 340 -0.38 11.64 -2.64
CA ASP A 340 0.74 10.70 -2.59
C ASP A 340 1.60 10.86 -1.33
N TRP A 341 1.98 9.73 -0.73
CA TRP A 341 2.93 9.64 0.37
C TRP A 341 4.21 9.01 -0.14
N ILE A 342 5.32 9.75 -0.09
CA ILE A 342 6.59 9.32 -0.67
C ILE A 342 7.65 9.27 0.43
N ASP A 343 8.15 8.08 0.70
CA ASP A 343 9.19 7.79 1.68
C ASP A 343 10.49 7.41 0.96
N GLY A 344 11.53 8.22 1.11
CA GLY A 344 12.85 8.00 0.51
C GLY A 344 13.58 6.78 1.09
N GLY A 345 13.40 6.51 2.39
CA GLY A 345 14.19 5.53 3.10
C GLY A 345 15.60 6.04 3.39
N THR A 346 16.62 5.43 2.77
CA THR A 346 18.01 5.89 2.94
C THR A 346 18.70 6.00 1.60
N GLY A 347 19.70 6.87 1.48
CA GLY A 347 20.40 7.10 0.22
C GLY A 347 20.26 8.55 -0.20
N ASP A 348 20.92 8.96 -1.28
CA ASP A 348 20.75 10.33 -1.80
C ASP A 348 19.63 10.34 -2.84
N ASP A 349 18.40 10.64 -2.42
CA ASP A 349 17.20 10.46 -3.23
C ASP A 349 16.81 11.70 -4.04
N VAL A 350 16.15 11.44 -5.17
CA VAL A 350 15.47 12.49 -5.93
C VAL A 350 13.99 12.18 -6.03
N ILE A 351 13.18 13.03 -5.41
CA ILE A 351 11.74 12.84 -5.29
C ILE A 351 11.04 13.86 -6.19
N ARG A 352 10.32 13.40 -7.21
CA ARG A 352 9.60 14.27 -8.14
C ARG A 352 8.15 14.42 -7.73
N VAL A 353 7.70 15.67 -7.65
CA VAL A 353 6.30 16.03 -7.43
C VAL A 353 5.78 16.86 -8.61
N THR A 354 4.54 16.62 -9.00
CA THR A 354 3.85 17.18 -10.15
C THR A 354 2.58 17.92 -9.77
N THR A 355 1.54 17.21 -9.34
CA THR A 355 0.20 17.74 -9.07
C THR A 355 -0.36 17.10 -7.80
N GLY A 356 -1.57 17.48 -7.41
CA GLY A 356 -2.24 16.85 -6.27
C GLY A 356 -1.58 17.21 -4.94
N MET A 357 -1.94 16.45 -3.90
CA MET A 357 -1.43 16.63 -2.56
C MET A 357 -0.30 15.64 -2.28
N ASN A 358 0.83 16.10 -1.76
CA ASN A 358 2.01 15.26 -1.59
C ASN A 358 2.57 15.41 -0.17
N ARG A 359 2.79 14.28 0.49
CA ARG A 359 3.61 14.17 1.72
C ARG A 359 4.91 13.49 1.34
N VAL A 360 6.03 14.16 1.59
CA VAL A 360 7.36 13.69 1.21
C VAL A 360 8.25 13.63 2.43
N ASP A 361 8.80 12.45 2.72
CA ASP A 361 9.90 12.26 3.65
C ASP A 361 11.12 11.80 2.85
N GLY A 362 12.17 12.62 2.79
CA GLY A 362 13.41 12.25 2.12
C GLY A 362 14.21 11.17 2.86
N GLY A 363 13.98 10.99 4.16
CA GLY A 363 14.67 9.98 4.95
C GLY A 363 16.13 10.33 5.31
N GLU A 364 16.99 9.31 5.35
CA GLU A 364 18.41 9.49 5.65
C GLU A 364 19.24 9.70 4.39
N GLY A 365 19.81 10.90 4.20
CA GLY A 365 20.61 11.12 3.00
C GLY A 365 20.95 12.56 2.72
N VAL A 366 21.18 12.83 1.43
CA VAL A 366 21.12 14.17 0.86
C VAL A 366 20.07 14.18 -0.24
N ASP A 367 18.88 14.60 0.14
CA ASP A 367 17.67 14.37 -0.64
C ASP A 367 17.24 15.64 -1.38
N THR A 368 16.68 15.43 -2.56
CA THR A 368 16.29 16.52 -3.46
C THR A 368 14.84 16.42 -3.86
N LEU A 369 14.05 17.43 -3.46
CA LEU A 369 12.69 17.61 -3.96
C LEU A 369 12.72 18.26 -5.35
N ARG A 370 12.29 17.53 -6.38
CA ARG A 370 12.16 18.02 -7.77
C ARG A 370 10.71 18.36 -8.09
N ILE A 371 10.43 19.65 -8.21
CA ILE A 371 9.11 20.18 -8.50
C ILE A 371 8.97 20.40 -10.01
N VAL A 372 7.89 19.91 -10.60
CA VAL A 372 7.62 20.10 -12.03
C VAL A 372 6.95 21.46 -12.27
N GLY A 373 7.62 22.33 -13.00
CA GLY A 373 7.16 23.70 -13.28
C GLY A 373 8.29 24.73 -13.17
N GLU A 374 7.92 26.01 -13.24
CA GLU A 374 8.85 27.13 -13.03
C GLU A 374 8.63 27.68 -11.62
N ALA A 375 9.69 28.16 -10.95
CA ALA A 375 9.60 28.63 -9.56
C ALA A 375 8.62 29.81 -9.36
N GLU A 376 8.36 30.60 -10.41
CA GLU A 376 7.43 31.73 -10.38
C GLU A 376 5.95 31.31 -10.25
N ASP A 377 5.63 30.05 -10.54
CA ASP A 377 4.28 29.49 -10.44
C ASP A 377 3.95 28.99 -9.01
N TYR A 378 4.93 29.01 -8.11
CA TYR A 378 4.82 28.43 -6.78
C TYR A 378 4.99 29.47 -5.66
N GLN A 379 4.35 29.18 -4.54
CA GLN A 379 4.63 29.81 -3.25
C GLN A 379 5.32 28.78 -2.35
N ALA A 380 6.39 29.20 -1.68
CA ALA A 380 7.10 28.35 -0.73
C ALA A 380 6.94 28.87 0.70
N PHE A 381 6.93 27.97 1.68
CA PHE A 381 6.79 28.29 3.09
C PHE A 381 7.71 27.40 3.92
N ARG A 382 8.46 28.00 4.85
CA ARG A 382 9.15 27.24 5.89
C ARG A 382 8.17 26.92 7.01
N LEU A 383 7.96 25.65 7.30
CA LEU A 383 7.14 25.19 8.42
C LEU A 383 8.01 24.99 9.68
N SER A 384 7.41 24.54 10.77
CA SER A 384 8.12 24.16 11.99
C SER A 384 9.03 22.97 11.73
N GLY A 385 10.18 22.95 12.41
CA GLY A 385 11.24 21.99 12.12
C GLY A 385 11.99 22.40 10.85
N ASP A 386 12.31 21.41 10.03
CA ASP A 386 12.95 21.53 8.71
C ASP A 386 12.00 21.37 7.54
N ARG A 387 10.70 21.20 7.81
CA ARG A 387 9.65 21.03 6.80
C ARG A 387 9.50 22.24 5.87
N LEU A 388 9.26 21.94 4.61
CA LEU A 388 9.04 22.88 3.51
C LEU A 388 7.68 22.59 2.89
N ALA A 389 6.83 23.62 2.77
CA ALA A 389 5.63 23.53 1.94
C ALA A 389 5.82 24.30 0.65
N VAL A 390 5.46 23.70 -0.49
CA VAL A 390 5.49 24.34 -1.81
C VAL A 390 4.14 24.13 -2.49
N ILE A 391 3.55 25.22 -2.97
CA ILE A 391 2.13 25.27 -3.36
C ILE A 391 1.98 26.01 -4.69
N SER A 392 1.37 25.39 -5.69
CA SER A 392 0.90 26.01 -6.95
C SER A 392 -0.63 26.11 -6.94
N ASP A 393 -1.25 26.31 -8.11
CA ASP A 393 -2.72 26.26 -8.28
C ASP A 393 -3.28 24.83 -8.23
N ASP A 394 -2.46 23.83 -8.54
CA ASP A 394 -2.83 22.41 -8.75
C ASP A 394 -1.97 21.41 -7.96
N SER A 395 -1.01 21.90 -7.17
CA SER A 395 -0.15 21.07 -6.31
C SER A 395 0.00 21.68 -4.93
N VAL A 396 -0.03 20.82 -3.92
CA VAL A 396 0.38 21.09 -2.54
C VAL A 396 1.37 20.01 -2.15
N THR A 397 2.59 20.39 -1.82
CA THR A 397 3.60 19.46 -1.30
C THR A 397 4.07 19.91 0.07
N ILE A 398 4.03 19.03 1.06
CA ILE A 398 4.73 19.18 2.34
C ILE A 398 5.87 18.17 2.35
N ALA A 399 7.09 18.67 2.38
CA ALA A 399 8.30 17.86 2.38
C ALA A 399 9.12 18.05 3.66
N GLU A 400 9.69 16.96 4.14
CA GLU A 400 10.63 16.89 5.26
C GLU A 400 11.85 16.08 4.89
N ASN A 401 12.94 16.24 5.67
CA ASN A 401 14.23 15.59 5.39
C ASN A 401 14.71 15.79 3.94
N VAL A 402 14.64 17.03 3.44
CA VAL A 402 15.14 17.40 2.11
C VAL A 402 16.18 18.52 2.20
N GLU A 403 17.36 18.30 1.60
CA GLU A 403 18.48 19.24 1.59
C GLU A 403 18.46 20.18 0.38
N GLY A 404 17.81 19.78 -0.71
CA GLY A 404 17.79 20.51 -1.98
C GLY A 404 16.41 20.61 -2.62
N VAL A 405 16.19 21.69 -3.37
CA VAL A 405 15.00 21.84 -4.22
C VAL A 405 15.45 22.09 -5.66
N GLU A 406 14.80 21.43 -6.61
CA GLU A 406 14.98 21.67 -8.04
C GLU A 406 13.64 21.96 -8.71
N PHE A 407 13.58 22.98 -9.57
CA PHE A 407 12.46 23.19 -10.48
C PHE A 407 12.82 22.65 -11.86
N ALA A 408 11.97 21.77 -12.39
CA ALA A 408 12.19 21.08 -13.64
C ALA A 408 11.05 21.33 -14.63
N THR A 409 11.40 21.76 -15.85
CA THR A 409 10.42 21.84 -16.94
C THR A 409 10.71 20.82 -18.02
N TYR A 410 9.64 20.30 -18.62
CA TYR A 410 9.71 19.24 -19.62
C TYR A 410 9.19 19.73 -20.96
N GLY A 411 9.88 19.34 -22.04
CA GLY A 411 9.42 19.59 -23.40
C GLY A 411 8.25 18.68 -23.78
N LYS A 412 7.63 18.96 -24.94
CA LYS A 412 6.47 18.19 -25.48
C LYS A 412 6.72 16.68 -25.70
N LEU A 413 7.96 16.23 -25.63
CA LEU A 413 8.37 14.82 -25.77
C LEU A 413 8.83 14.21 -24.44
N GLY A 414 8.55 14.85 -23.30
CA GLY A 414 8.95 14.38 -21.97
C GLY A 414 10.43 14.55 -21.65
N ALA A 415 11.22 15.16 -22.53
CA ALA A 415 12.62 15.44 -22.28
C ALA A 415 12.77 16.65 -21.36
N LEU A 416 13.60 16.53 -20.32
CA LEU A 416 14.00 17.64 -19.45
C LEU A 416 14.54 18.80 -20.29
N ARG A 417 13.94 19.98 -20.12
CA ARG A 417 14.25 21.20 -20.86
C ARG A 417 15.14 22.10 -20.02
N ASP A 418 14.65 22.48 -18.85
CA ASP A 418 15.35 23.31 -17.88
C ASP A 418 15.31 22.62 -16.51
N LEU A 419 16.40 22.78 -15.76
CA LEU A 419 16.54 22.30 -14.39
C LEU A 419 17.29 23.36 -13.60
N THR A 420 16.60 23.97 -12.64
CA THR A 420 17.13 25.07 -11.83
C THR A 420 17.21 24.59 -10.39
N ARG A 421 18.39 24.74 -9.78
CA ARG A 421 18.64 24.27 -8.41
C ARG A 421 18.52 25.41 -7.43
N TYR A 422 17.95 25.12 -6.28
CA TYR A 422 17.80 26.06 -5.19
C TYR A 422 18.33 25.45 -3.90
N SER A 423 19.09 26.26 -3.16
CA SER A 423 19.46 25.95 -1.79
C SER A 423 18.40 26.45 -0.82
N ILE A 424 18.07 25.64 0.18
CA ILE A 424 17.08 26.00 1.19
C ILE A 424 17.73 26.93 2.22
N GLN A 425 17.31 28.20 2.22
CA GLN A 425 17.74 29.19 3.21
C GLN A 425 16.66 29.35 4.30
N ASN A 426 16.93 30.19 5.31
CA ASN A 426 15.96 30.43 6.39
C ASN A 426 14.71 31.20 5.93
N ASP A 427 14.81 31.99 4.87
CA ASP A 427 13.78 32.93 4.42
C ASP A 427 13.40 32.80 2.94
N ARG A 428 14.05 31.90 2.19
CA ARG A 428 13.82 31.68 0.76
C ARG A 428 14.41 30.37 0.25
N LEU A 429 14.03 29.99 -0.96
CA LEU A 429 14.82 29.13 -1.82
C LEU A 429 15.75 30.03 -2.65
N GLU A 430 17.06 29.90 -2.47
CA GLU A 430 18.08 30.72 -3.16
C GLU A 430 18.55 30.02 -4.44
N ASP A 431 18.36 30.68 -5.59
CA ASP A 431 18.71 30.18 -6.92
C ASP A 431 20.24 30.01 -7.04
N GLU A 432 20.69 28.79 -7.31
CA GLU A 432 22.10 28.46 -7.49
C GLU A 432 22.61 28.74 -8.92
N SER A 433 21.75 29.22 -9.81
CA SER A 433 22.08 29.44 -11.22
C SER A 433 23.14 30.52 -11.40
N PHE A 434 24.25 30.14 -12.03
CA PHE A 434 25.33 31.06 -12.31
C PHE A 434 24.97 32.06 -13.43
N SER A 435 24.61 33.29 -13.07
CA SER A 435 24.28 34.35 -14.03
C SER A 435 25.54 35.11 -14.52
N PHE A 436 26.07 34.75 -15.71
CA PHE A 436 27.13 35.52 -16.39
C PHE A 436 26.63 36.84 -17.02
N PHE A 437 25.32 37.00 -17.22
CA PHE A 437 24.73 38.10 -18.00
C PHE A 437 23.67 38.92 -17.26
N GLY A 438 23.51 38.75 -15.95
CA GLY A 438 22.58 39.55 -15.15
C GLY A 438 21.10 39.23 -15.40
N ARG A 439 20.77 37.98 -15.75
CA ARG A 439 19.46 37.45 -15.32
C ARG A 439 19.46 37.50 -13.79
N GLY A 440 18.39 38.05 -13.24
CA GLY A 440 18.29 38.39 -11.83
C GLY A 440 18.45 37.16 -10.95
N ASP A 441 18.72 37.42 -9.68
CA ASP A 441 18.38 36.55 -8.57
C ASP A 441 16.87 36.23 -8.70
N GLU A 442 16.55 34.97 -9.00
CA GLU A 442 15.19 34.42 -9.15
C GLU A 442 14.77 33.70 -7.85
N ASP A 443 15.30 34.14 -6.69
CA ASP A 443 15.02 33.52 -5.40
C ASP A 443 13.52 33.52 -5.08
N LEU A 444 13.03 32.38 -4.58
CA LEU A 444 11.64 32.23 -4.13
C LEU A 444 11.54 32.48 -2.64
N TRP A 445 11.10 33.68 -2.26
CA TRP A 445 10.96 34.10 -0.86
C TRP A 445 9.81 33.39 -0.16
N PHE A 446 10.04 32.97 1.09
CA PHE A 446 9.00 32.30 1.85
C PHE A 446 7.84 33.22 2.20
N GLY A 447 6.63 32.73 1.97
CA GLY A 447 5.38 33.43 2.25
C GLY A 447 5.10 33.55 3.74
N SER A 448 4.19 34.48 4.08
CA SER A 448 3.62 34.56 5.43
C SER A 448 2.52 33.51 5.60
N LYS A 449 2.51 32.84 6.75
CA LYS A 449 1.54 31.78 7.07
C LYS A 449 1.05 31.88 8.51
N THR A 450 -0.11 31.30 8.77
CA THR A 450 -0.53 30.90 10.12
C THR A 450 -0.21 29.43 10.29
N GLN A 451 0.43 29.06 11.40
CA GLN A 451 0.79 27.68 11.68
C GLN A 451 0.30 27.29 13.07
N GLY A 452 -0.37 26.16 13.16
CA GLY A 452 -0.77 25.54 14.42
C GLY A 452 0.36 24.71 15.04
N HIS A 453 -0.04 23.77 15.87
CA HIS A 453 0.81 22.83 16.59
C HIS A 453 -0.05 21.70 17.14
N ASP A 454 0.56 20.62 17.64
CA ASP A 454 -0.17 19.51 18.25
C ASP A 454 -1.27 19.96 19.24
N GLY A 455 -2.48 19.43 19.02
CA GLY A 455 -3.65 19.61 19.84
C GLY A 455 -4.57 20.74 19.40
N ASN A 456 -5.86 20.60 19.74
CA ASN A 456 -6.96 21.36 19.15
C ASN A 456 -6.86 22.90 19.28
N GLN A 457 -7.05 23.58 18.16
CA GLN A 457 -6.88 25.02 17.99
C GLN A 457 -8.03 25.66 17.22
N LEU A 458 -8.09 27.00 17.31
CA LEU A 458 -8.88 27.85 16.43
C LEU A 458 -7.90 28.74 15.67
N LEU A 459 -7.78 28.50 14.36
CA LEU A 459 -6.84 29.19 13.50
C LEU A 459 -7.57 30.05 12.47
N ARG A 460 -6.94 31.15 12.06
CA ARG A 460 -7.49 32.03 11.03
C ARG A 460 -6.40 32.70 10.21
N GLY A 461 -6.49 32.61 8.90
CA GLY A 461 -5.53 33.22 7.98
C GLY A 461 -5.86 32.93 6.53
N ASN A 462 -5.04 33.44 5.62
CA ASN A 462 -5.17 33.19 4.18
C ASN A 462 -4.29 32.05 3.68
N VAL A 463 -3.23 31.72 4.42
CA VAL A 463 -2.50 30.46 4.27
C VAL A 463 -2.36 29.89 5.67
N VAL A 464 -2.98 28.73 5.92
CA VAL A 464 -3.02 28.10 7.25
C VAL A 464 -2.57 26.65 7.13
N PHE A 465 -1.66 26.24 8.02
CA PHE A 465 -1.28 24.86 8.26
C PHE A 465 -1.67 24.55 9.72
N ALA A 466 -2.70 23.73 9.96
CA ALA A 466 -3.19 23.46 11.31
C ALA A 466 -2.27 22.51 12.11
N GLU A 467 -1.64 21.56 11.42
CA GLU A 467 -0.75 20.54 12.00
C GLU A 467 -1.56 19.44 12.72
N GLY A 468 -1.10 18.92 13.85
CA GLY A 468 -1.82 17.87 14.56
C GLY A 468 -2.91 18.40 15.49
N GLY A 469 -4.03 17.71 15.62
CA GLY A 469 -5.14 18.03 16.51
C GLY A 469 -6.48 18.05 15.80
N ASN A 470 -7.57 18.24 16.54
CA ASN A 470 -8.89 18.46 15.93
C ASN A 470 -9.20 19.95 15.94
N ASP A 471 -8.88 20.62 14.86
CA ASP A 471 -8.84 22.06 14.70
C ASP A 471 -10.08 22.64 14.04
N LEU A 472 -10.27 23.93 14.26
CA LEU A 472 -11.22 24.75 13.52
C LEU A 472 -10.43 25.81 12.77
N VAL A 473 -10.37 25.67 11.45
CA VAL A 473 -9.61 26.55 10.55
C VAL A 473 -10.58 27.42 9.77
N MET A 474 -10.37 28.74 9.84
CA MET A 474 -11.20 29.72 9.13
C MET A 474 -10.36 30.58 8.19
N GLY A 475 -10.81 30.74 6.95
CA GLY A 475 -10.21 31.68 6.03
C GLY A 475 -10.66 33.13 6.25
N THR A 476 -10.50 33.90 5.19
CA THR A 476 -10.67 35.34 5.13
C THR A 476 -11.82 35.72 4.20
N MET A 477 -11.67 36.82 3.46
CA MET A 477 -12.60 37.24 2.41
C MET A 477 -11.93 37.23 1.03
N GLY A 478 -10.72 36.69 0.94
CA GLY A 478 -9.94 36.55 -0.28
C GLY A 478 -9.81 35.09 -0.67
N GLN A 479 -8.93 34.79 -1.63
CA GLN A 479 -8.55 33.41 -1.94
C GLN A 479 -7.62 32.90 -0.84
N ASP A 480 -8.03 31.84 -0.17
CA ASP A 480 -7.31 31.27 0.95
C ASP A 480 -6.85 29.82 0.64
N VAL A 481 -5.80 29.37 1.30
CA VAL A 481 -5.28 27.98 1.27
C VAL A 481 -5.24 27.47 2.70
N LEU A 482 -6.07 26.48 3.01
CA LEU A 482 -6.27 25.95 4.36
C LEU A 482 -5.93 24.47 4.35
N LEU A 483 -4.97 24.07 5.17
CA LEU A 483 -4.60 22.67 5.40
C LEU A 483 -4.92 22.33 6.85
N GLY A 484 -5.71 21.27 7.05
CA GLY A 484 -6.01 20.69 8.36
C GLY A 484 -4.75 20.07 8.95
N GLY A 485 -4.38 18.90 8.47
CA GLY A 485 -3.21 18.17 8.95
C GLY A 485 -3.67 16.86 9.58
N GLU A 486 -3.05 16.46 10.67
CA GLU A 486 -3.45 15.22 11.35
C GLU A 486 -4.58 15.50 12.33
N GLY A 487 -5.68 14.76 12.22
CA GLY A 487 -6.79 14.79 13.18
C GLY A 487 -8.09 15.24 12.54
N ALA A 488 -9.19 15.20 13.31
CA ALA A 488 -10.52 15.48 12.75
C ALA A 488 -10.82 16.98 12.74
N ASP A 489 -10.51 17.64 11.64
CA ASP A 489 -10.55 19.07 11.44
C ASP A 489 -11.86 19.59 10.84
N ARG A 490 -12.04 20.91 10.96
CA ARG A 490 -13.15 21.64 10.35
C ARG A 490 -12.63 22.87 9.62
N LEU A 491 -12.72 22.85 8.30
CA LEU A 491 -12.18 23.89 7.43
C LEU A 491 -13.31 24.74 6.84
N VAL A 492 -13.19 26.06 6.95
CA VAL A 492 -14.17 27.02 6.41
C VAL A 492 -13.45 28.09 5.60
N GLY A 493 -13.56 28.04 4.26
CA GLY A 493 -12.86 28.94 3.34
C GLY A 493 -13.19 30.41 3.55
N GLY A 494 -14.48 30.73 3.72
CA GLY A 494 -14.92 32.12 3.87
C GLY A 494 -15.53 32.65 2.58
N THR A 495 -15.01 33.74 2.02
CA THR A 495 -15.45 34.15 0.68
C THR A 495 -14.24 34.24 -0.19
N GLY A 496 -14.26 33.62 -1.36
CA GLY A 496 -13.07 33.57 -2.19
C GLY A 496 -13.26 32.55 -3.29
N ALA A 497 -12.16 32.13 -3.89
CA ALA A 497 -12.07 30.82 -4.51
C ALA A 497 -10.99 30.14 -3.70
N ASP A 498 -11.40 29.36 -2.71
CA ASP A 498 -10.55 28.86 -1.64
C ASP A 498 -10.09 27.44 -1.93
N ARG A 499 -8.94 27.03 -1.38
CA ARG A 499 -8.45 25.65 -1.45
C ARG A 499 -8.37 25.08 -0.05
N LEU A 500 -9.14 24.02 0.20
CA LEU A 500 -9.27 23.39 1.50
C LEU A 500 -8.79 21.94 1.38
N TYR A 501 -7.80 21.58 2.19
CA TYR A 501 -7.19 20.26 2.24
C TYR A 501 -7.36 19.71 3.66
N GLY A 502 -8.16 18.67 3.85
CA GLY A 502 -8.34 18.05 5.16
C GLY A 502 -7.02 17.41 5.64
N ASN A 503 -6.44 16.58 4.79
CA ASN A 503 -5.27 15.72 5.03
C ASN A 503 -5.65 14.42 5.72
N GLU A 504 -5.22 14.15 6.95
CA GLU A 504 -5.35 12.83 7.54
C GLU A 504 -6.49 12.78 8.55
N ASN A 505 -7.29 11.70 8.51
CA ASN A 505 -8.49 11.46 9.31
C ASN A 505 -9.76 12.17 8.80
N ARG A 506 -10.88 11.89 9.47
CA ARG A 506 -12.22 12.37 9.08
C ARG A 506 -12.39 13.85 9.34
N ASP A 507 -12.43 14.62 8.26
CA ASP A 507 -12.55 16.06 8.23
C ASP A 507 -13.93 16.55 7.81
N VAL A 508 -14.17 17.85 8.07
CA VAL A 508 -15.37 18.56 7.59
C VAL A 508 -14.96 19.80 6.82
N LEU A 509 -15.12 19.75 5.50
CA LEU A 509 -14.78 20.83 4.58
C LEU A 509 -16.04 21.61 4.20
N VAL A 510 -16.10 22.90 4.55
CA VAL A 510 -17.26 23.75 4.33
C VAL A 510 -17.06 24.65 3.11
N ALA A 511 -17.67 24.24 1.99
CA ALA A 511 -17.78 25.07 0.80
C ALA A 511 -18.53 26.36 1.11
N SER A 512 -18.00 27.50 0.66
CA SER A 512 -18.56 28.81 1.02
C SER A 512 -18.79 29.73 -0.20
N SER A 513 -18.11 29.49 -1.32
CA SER A 513 -18.12 30.38 -2.48
C SER A 513 -17.92 29.68 -3.84
N ASP A 514 -18.04 30.47 -4.92
CA ASP A 514 -17.72 30.04 -6.29
C ASP A 514 -16.22 29.85 -6.46
N GLY A 515 -15.81 28.73 -7.05
CA GLY A 515 -14.42 28.41 -7.35
C GLY A 515 -13.67 27.73 -6.21
N ASP A 516 -14.33 27.39 -5.10
CA ASP A 516 -13.70 26.61 -4.03
C ASP A 516 -13.30 25.22 -4.57
N ARG A 517 -12.11 24.74 -4.15
CA ARG A 517 -11.59 23.40 -4.41
C ARG A 517 -11.36 22.70 -3.07
N LEU A 518 -11.93 21.52 -2.92
CA LEU A 518 -11.94 20.77 -1.68
C LEU A 518 -11.27 19.42 -1.92
N ASN A 519 -10.29 19.08 -1.10
CA ASN A 519 -9.64 17.79 -1.06
C ASN A 519 -9.77 17.27 0.38
N GLY A 520 -10.48 16.17 0.56
CA GLY A 520 -10.64 15.54 1.86
C GLY A 520 -9.31 15.07 2.42
N GLY A 521 -8.52 14.41 1.57
CA GLY A 521 -7.31 13.72 1.96
C GLY A 521 -7.62 12.25 2.24
N HIS A 522 -6.98 11.68 3.26
CA HIS A 522 -7.16 10.30 3.68
C HIS A 522 -8.16 10.19 4.83
N GLY A 523 -9.24 9.44 4.60
CA GLY A 523 -10.25 9.10 5.60
C GLY A 523 -11.68 9.43 5.17
N ASP A 524 -12.68 9.06 5.97
CA ASP A 524 -14.09 9.27 5.64
C ASP A 524 -14.52 10.74 5.81
N ASP A 525 -14.43 11.57 4.77
CA ASP A 525 -14.60 13.01 4.89
C ASP A 525 -16.05 13.50 4.70
N VAL A 526 -16.30 14.73 5.15
CA VAL A 526 -17.61 15.37 4.99
C VAL A 526 -17.49 16.70 4.27
N PHE A 527 -18.01 16.74 3.03
CA PHE A 527 -18.11 17.94 2.23
C PHE A 527 -19.45 18.63 2.47
N LEU A 528 -19.43 19.74 3.21
CA LEU A 528 -20.63 20.46 3.62
C LEU A 528 -20.93 21.66 2.70
N PHE A 529 -22.12 21.66 2.11
CA PHE A 529 -22.62 22.72 1.23
C PHE A 529 -23.86 23.42 1.79
N ASN A 530 -23.98 24.70 1.46
CA ASN A 530 -25.23 25.42 1.53
C ASN A 530 -25.81 25.59 0.12
N ALA A 531 -27.05 25.18 -0.10
CA ALA A 531 -27.75 25.31 -1.39
C ALA A 531 -27.88 26.76 -1.90
N GLY A 532 -27.58 27.76 -1.06
CA GLY A 532 -27.53 29.17 -1.45
C GLY A 532 -26.24 29.63 -2.15
N ILE A 533 -25.20 28.80 -2.23
CA ILE A 533 -23.99 29.09 -3.00
C ILE A 533 -24.35 29.24 -4.48
N LYS A 534 -23.64 30.13 -5.18
CA LYS A 534 -23.83 30.37 -6.61
C LYS A 534 -22.50 30.16 -7.31
N GLY A 535 -22.47 29.31 -8.32
CA GLY A 535 -21.24 28.98 -9.03
C GLY A 535 -20.87 27.50 -8.91
N THR A 536 -19.59 27.21 -9.12
CA THR A 536 -19.05 25.86 -9.12
C THR A 536 -18.10 25.65 -7.95
N VAL A 537 -18.25 24.54 -7.25
CA VAL A 537 -17.28 24.04 -6.27
C VAL A 537 -16.79 22.68 -6.77
N THR A 538 -15.50 22.42 -6.67
CA THR A 538 -14.89 21.15 -7.07
C THR A 538 -14.49 20.37 -5.81
N ILE A 539 -14.85 19.09 -5.76
CA ILE A 539 -14.24 18.10 -4.85
C ILE A 539 -13.25 17.30 -5.68
N GLU A 540 -12.00 17.24 -5.23
CA GLU A 540 -10.85 16.74 -6.00
C GLU A 540 -10.64 15.22 -5.86
N ASP A 541 -11.12 14.62 -4.76
CA ASP A 541 -10.72 13.28 -4.31
C ASP A 541 -11.87 12.46 -3.68
N PHE A 542 -13.12 12.73 -4.07
CA PHE A 542 -14.28 12.07 -3.47
C PHE A 542 -14.23 10.53 -3.64
N ASN A 543 -14.09 9.80 -2.53
CA ASN A 543 -13.85 8.35 -2.47
C ASN A 543 -12.69 7.90 -3.37
N ALA A 544 -11.58 8.65 -3.36
CA ALA A 544 -10.44 8.36 -4.22
C ALA A 544 -9.52 7.26 -3.66
N ALA A 545 -9.39 7.13 -2.34
CA ALA A 545 -8.60 6.06 -1.73
C ALA A 545 -9.45 4.80 -1.46
N ALA A 546 -8.76 3.67 -1.23
CA ALA A 546 -9.41 2.40 -0.95
C ALA A 546 -10.23 2.48 0.34
N ASN A 547 -11.44 1.91 0.31
CA ASN A 547 -12.38 1.82 1.44
C ASN A 547 -12.87 3.15 2.04
N GLU A 548 -12.62 4.30 1.40
CA GLU A 548 -13.18 5.58 1.83
C GLU A 548 -14.69 5.67 1.63
N ALA A 549 -15.36 6.27 2.62
CA ALA A 549 -16.80 6.51 2.62
C ALA A 549 -17.12 7.98 2.89
N ASP A 550 -16.73 8.83 1.95
CA ASP A 550 -17.01 10.26 1.96
C ASP A 550 -18.50 10.58 1.87
N GLU A 551 -18.88 11.68 2.52
CA GLU A 551 -20.24 12.17 2.58
C GLU A 551 -20.34 13.59 2.01
N ILE A 552 -21.30 13.80 1.10
CA ILE A 552 -21.71 15.14 0.69
C ILE A 552 -22.97 15.52 1.47
N GLN A 553 -22.86 16.55 2.32
CA GLN A 553 -23.99 17.07 3.08
C GLN A 553 -24.48 18.40 2.50
N ILE A 554 -25.78 18.52 2.21
CA ILE A 554 -26.33 19.73 1.57
C ILE A 554 -27.49 20.31 2.38
N ILE A 555 -27.22 21.45 3.01
CA ILE A 555 -28.24 22.19 3.74
C ILE A 555 -29.11 22.97 2.75
N GLY A 556 -30.41 22.67 2.75
CA GLY A 556 -31.42 23.43 2.00
C GLY A 556 -31.78 22.87 0.62
N ALA A 557 -31.30 21.68 0.28
CA ALA A 557 -31.72 20.91 -0.90
C ALA A 557 -32.22 19.50 -0.50
N SER A 558 -32.82 18.77 -1.44
CA SER A 558 -33.23 17.38 -1.25
C SER A 558 -32.18 16.45 -1.88
N VAL A 559 -31.78 15.40 -1.18
CA VAL A 559 -30.86 14.35 -1.69
C VAL A 559 -31.36 13.77 -3.01
N ASP A 560 -32.62 13.33 -3.08
CA ASP A 560 -33.24 12.83 -4.33
C ASP A 560 -33.11 13.80 -5.52
N ALA A 561 -33.20 15.11 -5.25
CA ALA A 561 -33.12 16.11 -6.31
C ALA A 561 -31.67 16.32 -6.78
N MET A 562 -30.70 16.19 -5.88
CA MET A 562 -29.28 16.26 -6.18
C MET A 562 -28.84 15.05 -7.01
N LEU A 563 -29.20 13.85 -6.57
CA LEU A 563 -28.91 12.61 -7.30
C LEU A 563 -29.54 12.59 -8.68
N ALA A 564 -30.80 13.02 -8.79
CA ALA A 564 -31.47 13.13 -10.08
C ALA A 564 -30.82 14.15 -11.03
N SER A 565 -29.97 15.05 -10.52
CA SER A 565 -29.23 16.03 -11.32
C SER A 565 -27.84 15.56 -11.75
N ALA A 566 -27.38 14.38 -11.30
CA ALA A 566 -26.05 13.87 -11.59
C ALA A 566 -25.86 13.57 -13.08
N GLU A 567 -24.91 14.27 -13.68
CA GLU A 567 -24.53 14.15 -15.09
C GLU A 567 -23.01 13.91 -15.21
N ALA A 568 -22.61 12.98 -16.07
CA ALA A 568 -21.20 12.80 -16.42
C ALA A 568 -20.73 13.94 -17.35
N ASP A 569 -19.56 14.51 -17.06
CA ASP A 569 -18.90 15.58 -17.82
C ASP A 569 -17.42 15.21 -18.04
N GLY A 570 -17.13 14.44 -19.08
CA GLY A 570 -15.79 13.91 -19.30
C GLY A 570 -15.48 12.75 -18.34
N GLY A 571 -14.41 12.88 -17.55
CA GLY A 571 -14.10 11.97 -16.44
C GLY A 571 -14.78 12.33 -15.13
N ASP A 572 -15.44 13.48 -15.08
CA ASP A 572 -16.03 14.02 -13.84
C ASP A 572 -17.51 13.70 -13.74
N THR A 573 -18.04 13.78 -12.51
CA THR A 573 -19.48 13.85 -12.26
C THR A 573 -19.89 15.21 -11.76
N VAL A 574 -21.01 15.73 -12.27
CA VAL A 574 -21.52 17.05 -11.91
C VAL A 574 -22.93 16.95 -11.32
N LEU A 575 -23.11 17.51 -10.13
CA LEU A 575 -24.40 17.67 -9.46
C LEU A 575 -24.85 19.13 -9.53
N ARG A 576 -26.15 19.38 -9.73
CA ARG A 576 -26.70 20.74 -9.94
C ARG A 576 -27.95 21.00 -9.11
N HIS A 577 -27.95 22.13 -8.41
CA HIS A 577 -29.14 22.66 -7.75
C HIS A 577 -29.24 24.17 -7.83
N ALA A 578 -30.28 24.66 -8.51
CA ALA A 578 -30.45 26.08 -8.80
C ALA A 578 -29.19 26.68 -9.45
N ASP A 579 -28.48 27.58 -8.76
CA ASP A 579 -27.25 28.23 -9.23
C ASP A 579 -25.96 27.50 -8.76
N LEU A 580 -26.06 26.46 -7.92
CA LEU A 580 -24.94 25.67 -7.42
C LEU A 580 -24.62 24.51 -8.38
N THR A 581 -23.33 24.35 -8.66
CA THR A 581 -22.73 23.20 -9.34
C THR A 581 -21.69 22.59 -8.41
N ILE A 582 -21.81 21.30 -8.09
CA ILE A 582 -20.77 20.52 -7.42
C ILE A 582 -20.14 19.63 -8.49
N ARG A 583 -18.83 19.74 -8.69
CA ARG A 583 -18.06 18.86 -9.58
C ARG A 583 -17.27 17.89 -8.72
N LEU A 584 -17.38 16.60 -9.00
CA LEU A 584 -16.57 15.54 -8.45
C LEU A 584 -15.56 15.16 -9.53
N GLU A 585 -14.29 15.48 -9.29
CA GLU A 585 -13.22 15.23 -10.25
C GLU A 585 -12.93 13.72 -10.33
N ASN A 586 -12.83 13.17 -11.54
CA ASN A 586 -12.54 11.75 -11.80
C ASN A 586 -13.48 10.70 -11.16
N VAL A 587 -14.66 11.11 -10.68
CA VAL A 587 -15.67 10.18 -10.13
C VAL A 587 -16.63 9.72 -11.21
N ASP A 588 -16.78 8.39 -11.38
CA ASP A 588 -17.83 7.82 -12.21
C ASP A 588 -19.21 8.10 -11.63
N ARG A 589 -20.10 8.63 -12.46
CA ARG A 589 -21.47 8.98 -12.09
C ARG A 589 -22.26 7.77 -11.60
N ASP A 590 -21.95 6.57 -12.09
CA ASP A 590 -22.62 5.35 -11.67
C ASP A 590 -22.10 4.79 -10.33
N ALA A 591 -21.03 5.38 -9.76
CA ALA A 591 -20.56 5.11 -8.41
C ALA A 591 -21.29 5.94 -7.31
N LEU A 592 -22.18 6.87 -7.70
CA LEU A 592 -22.95 7.68 -6.75
C LEU A 592 -24.23 6.98 -6.28
N PHE A 593 -24.37 6.83 -4.96
CA PHE A 593 -25.51 6.20 -4.30
C PHE A 593 -26.17 7.12 -3.24
N ASP A 594 -27.36 6.75 -2.78
CA ASP A 594 -28.19 7.56 -1.88
C ASP A 594 -27.55 7.78 -0.49
N ASP A 595 -26.73 6.84 -0.03
CA ASP A 595 -26.06 6.85 1.28
C ASP A 595 -24.89 7.83 1.36
N LEU A 596 -24.31 8.19 0.21
CA LEU A 596 -23.23 9.19 0.09
C LEU A 596 -23.74 10.64 0.18
N LEU A 597 -25.06 10.86 0.14
CA LEU A 597 -25.67 12.19 0.16
C LEU A 597 -26.64 12.34 1.34
N MET A 598 -26.39 13.33 2.21
CA MET A 598 -27.22 13.60 3.38
C MET A 598 -27.87 15.00 3.35
N ALA A 599 -29.11 15.09 3.86
CA ALA A 599 -29.95 16.30 3.87
C ALA A 599 -29.85 17.14 5.15
#